data_AF-D3V035-F1
#
_entry.id   AF-D3V035-F1
#
_cell.length_a   1.000
_cell.length_b   1.000
_cell.length_c   1.000
_cell.angle_alpha   90.00
_cell.angle_beta   90.00
_cell.angle_gamma   90.00
#
_symmetry.space_group_name_H-M   'P 1'
#
loop_
_entity.id
_entity.type
_entity.pdbx_description
1 polymer ?
#
loop_
_entity_poly.entity_id
_entity_poly.type
_entity_poly.pdbx_seq_one_letter_code
_entity_poly.pdbx_strand_id
1 'polypeptide(L)'
;MSHYRNFKCFYLEHVILYLHKEFPGLVSYTRMLTLKKRALISLHTFLSSRKSQTAGIAFIDSSKTGWFYGFKLHWLIDDYGALLAVKLTPGNTDDRQSVKTLLNGVIGHVYGIKGYLSQALCDELTAEGNRTFKTP
;
A
#
# COMPACT_ATOMS: atom_id res chain seq x y z
N MET A 1 20.78 -6.40 8.99
CA MET A 1 19.78 -7.42 8.55
C MET A 1 18.41 -6.75 8.45
N SER A 2 17.69 -6.86 7.33
CA SER A 2 16.42 -6.12 7.11
C SER A 2 15.28 -6.73 7.95
N HIS A 3 15.02 -6.19 9.14
CA HIS A 3 14.07 -6.81 10.07
C HIS A 3 12.59 -6.81 9.62
N TYR A 4 12.22 -6.15 8.52
CA TYR A 4 10.83 -6.09 8.05
C TYR A 4 10.71 -6.24 6.52
N ARG A 5 11.07 -7.42 5.99
CA ARG A 5 11.04 -7.69 4.53
C ARG A 5 9.65 -7.62 3.90
N ASN A 6 8.59 -7.85 4.68
CA ASN A 6 7.22 -7.81 4.20
C ASN A 6 6.30 -7.18 5.25
N PHE A 7 5.10 -6.79 4.82
CA PHE A 7 4.11 -6.14 5.68
C PHE A 7 3.68 -7.03 6.85
N LYS A 8 3.66 -8.37 6.69
CA LYS A 8 3.28 -9.29 7.78
C LYS A 8 4.26 -9.21 8.94
N CYS A 9 5.56 -9.30 8.67
CA CYS A 9 6.61 -9.16 9.69
C CYS A 9 6.55 -7.76 10.32
N PHE A 10 6.45 -6.70 9.51
CA PHE A 10 6.30 -5.34 10.03
C PHE A 10 5.12 -5.21 10.99
N TYR A 11 3.96 -5.74 10.60
CA TYR A 11 2.74 -5.64 11.39
C TYR A 11 2.83 -6.43 12.70
N LEU A 12 3.19 -7.71 12.62
CA LEU A 12 3.18 -8.62 13.76
C LEU A 12 4.34 -8.40 14.73
N GLU A 13 5.52 -8.06 14.22
CA GLU A 13 6.76 -8.01 15.01
C GLU A 13 7.17 -6.58 15.38
N HIS A 14 6.55 -5.55 14.78
CA HIS A 14 6.81 -4.15 15.14
C HIS A 14 5.57 -3.43 15.63
N VAL A 15 4.53 -3.33 14.78
CA VAL A 15 3.36 -2.50 15.06
C VAL A 15 2.61 -3.01 16.30
N ILE A 16 2.30 -4.31 16.35
CA ILE A 16 1.58 -4.91 17.48
C ILE A 16 2.39 -4.83 18.78
N LEU A 17 3.72 -4.98 18.72
CA LEU A 17 4.57 -5.08 19.91
C LEU A 17 4.96 -3.70 20.49
N TYR A 18 5.26 -2.73 19.63
CA TYR A 18 5.88 -1.46 20.07
C TYR A 18 5.02 -0.22 19.81
N LEU A 19 4.04 -0.29 18.89
CA LEU A 19 3.28 0.88 18.45
C LEU A 19 1.84 0.92 18.97
N HIS A 20 1.45 0.06 19.90
CA HIS A 20 0.08 0.01 20.44
C HIS A 20 -0.41 1.36 21.01
N LYS A 21 0.49 2.21 21.53
CA LYS A 21 0.13 3.56 22.02
C LYS A 21 -0.24 4.52 20.88
N GLU A 22 0.34 4.33 19.71
CA GLU A 22 0.14 5.18 18.53
C GLU A 22 -1.08 4.71 17.70
N PHE A 23 -1.50 3.45 17.88
CA PHE A 23 -2.62 2.83 17.18
C PHE A 23 -3.65 2.27 18.21
N PRO A 24 -4.39 3.13 18.92
CA PRO A 24 -5.37 2.67 19.92
C PRO A 24 -6.50 1.85 19.30
N GLY A 25 -6.82 2.07 18.02
CA GLY A 25 -7.83 1.34 17.26
C GLY A 25 -7.32 0.09 16.53
N LEU A 26 -6.07 -0.31 16.72
CA LEU A 26 -5.37 -1.25 15.84
C LEU A 26 -6.15 -2.55 15.60
N VAL A 27 -6.56 -2.77 14.35
CA VAL A 27 -7.25 -3.99 13.96
C VAL A 27 -6.34 -5.22 14.01
N SER A 28 -6.89 -6.43 14.13
CA SER A 28 -6.08 -7.65 14.03
C SER A 28 -5.50 -7.82 12.62
N TYR A 29 -4.37 -8.53 12.49
CA TYR A 29 -3.80 -8.84 11.16
C TYR A 29 -4.79 -9.59 10.26
N THR A 30 -5.61 -10.48 10.84
CA THR A 30 -6.69 -11.17 10.10
C THR A 30 -7.74 -10.19 9.59
N ARG A 31 -8.13 -9.19 10.39
CA ARG A 31 -9.05 -8.14 9.96
C ARG A 31 -8.44 -7.30 8.83
N MET A 32 -7.16 -6.96 8.93
CA MET A 32 -6.40 -6.28 7.89
C MET A 32 -6.39 -7.06 6.57
N LEU A 33 -6.19 -8.39 6.61
CA LEU A 33 -6.28 -9.24 5.42
C LEU A 33 -7.68 -9.22 4.80
N THR A 34 -8.73 -9.29 5.61
CA THR A 34 -10.12 -9.23 5.13
C THR A 34 -10.43 -7.89 4.45
N LEU A 35 -9.94 -6.78 4.99
CA LEU A 35 -10.09 -5.46 4.38
C LEU A 35 -9.41 -5.39 3.01
N LYS A 36 -8.17 -5.89 2.91
CA LYS A 36 -7.44 -5.99 1.64
C LYS A 36 -8.20 -6.83 0.61
N LYS A 37 -8.73 -7.99 1.02
CA LYS A 37 -9.55 -8.84 0.15
C LYS A 37 -10.80 -8.14 -0.37
N ARG A 38 -11.50 -7.39 0.49
CA ARG A 38 -12.70 -6.63 0.08
C ARG A 38 -12.37 -5.59 -0.99
N ALA A 39 -11.30 -4.83 -0.83
CA ALA A 39 -10.86 -3.86 -1.83
C ALA A 39 -10.51 -4.53 -3.18
N LEU A 40 -9.83 -5.69 -3.14
CA LEU A 40 -9.52 -6.46 -4.34
C LEU A 40 -10.77 -6.99 -5.05
N ILE A 41 -11.79 -7.43 -4.31
CA ILE A 41 -13.07 -7.86 -4.89
C ILE A 41 -13.73 -6.69 -5.63
N SER A 42 -13.80 -5.51 -5.01
CA SER A 42 -14.36 -4.31 -5.65
C SER A 42 -13.60 -3.90 -6.91
N LEU A 43 -12.27 -3.98 -6.88
CA LEU A 43 -11.44 -3.70 -8.06
C LEU A 43 -11.69 -4.73 -9.18
N HIS A 44 -11.78 -6.02 -8.81
CA HIS A 44 -12.05 -7.09 -9.75
C HIS A 44 -13.43 -6.95 -10.41
N THR A 45 -14.46 -6.61 -9.62
CA THR A 45 -15.82 -6.40 -10.16
C THR A 45 -15.86 -5.19 -11.08
N PHE A 46 -15.20 -4.08 -10.72
CA PHE A 46 -15.05 -2.92 -11.59
C PHE A 46 -14.35 -3.25 -12.91
N LEU A 47 -13.17 -3.90 -12.87
CA LEU A 47 -12.47 -4.27 -14.10
C LEU A 47 -13.28 -5.26 -14.95
N SER A 48 -14.01 -6.18 -14.30
CA SER A 48 -14.90 -7.11 -14.99
C SER A 48 -16.07 -6.41 -15.67
N SER A 49 -16.60 -5.32 -15.11
CA SER A 49 -17.68 -4.55 -15.75
C SER A 49 -17.22 -3.74 -16.96
N ARG A 50 -15.91 -3.56 -17.14
CA ARG A 50 -15.30 -2.84 -18.28
C ARG A 50 -14.86 -3.75 -19.43
N LYS A 51 -15.13 -5.06 -19.34
CA LYS A 51 -14.78 -6.02 -20.40
C LYS A 51 -15.57 -5.70 -21.68
N SER A 52 -14.89 -5.69 -22.82
CA SER A 52 -15.53 -5.66 -24.13
C SER A 52 -15.62 -7.06 -24.70
N GLN A 53 -16.63 -7.30 -25.54
CA GLN A 53 -16.64 -8.47 -26.41
C GLN A 53 -15.72 -8.20 -27.61
N THR A 54 -15.02 -9.24 -28.07
CA THR A 54 -14.25 -9.22 -29.31
C THR A 54 -14.55 -10.49 -30.10
N ALA A 55 -14.75 -10.35 -31.41
CA ALA A 55 -14.87 -11.48 -32.35
C ALA A 55 -13.53 -11.83 -33.00
N GLY A 56 -12.44 -11.16 -32.60
CA GLY A 56 -11.11 -11.27 -33.20
C GLY A 56 -10.09 -12.01 -32.32
N ILE A 57 -8.82 -11.63 -32.50
CA ILE A 57 -7.67 -12.23 -31.80
C ILE A 57 -7.49 -11.55 -30.44
N ALA A 58 -7.23 -12.35 -29.40
CA ALA A 58 -6.91 -11.88 -28.05
C ALA A 58 -5.53 -12.38 -27.63
N PHE A 59 -4.86 -11.60 -26.79
CA PHE A 59 -3.56 -11.94 -26.22
C PHE A 59 -3.69 -12.27 -24.74
N ILE A 60 -2.99 -13.31 -24.30
CA ILE A 60 -2.75 -13.61 -22.89
C ILE A 60 -1.24 -13.68 -22.71
N ASP A 61 -0.72 -13.00 -21.69
CA ASP A 61 0.71 -12.98 -21.39
C ASP A 61 0.97 -13.53 -19.99
N SER A 62 2.08 -14.25 -19.84
CA SER A 62 2.60 -14.72 -18.57
C SER A 62 4.12 -14.75 -18.67
N SER A 63 4.83 -14.01 -17.80
CA SER A 63 6.29 -14.03 -17.79
C SER A 63 6.82 -14.93 -16.65
N LYS A 64 7.84 -15.73 -16.96
CA LYS A 64 8.60 -16.55 -15.99
C LYS A 64 9.83 -15.80 -15.45
N THR A 65 10.34 -14.84 -16.22
CA THR A 65 11.39 -13.91 -15.83
C THR A 65 10.70 -12.73 -15.17
N GLY A 66 11.07 -12.37 -13.94
CA GLY A 66 10.32 -11.46 -13.04
C GLY A 66 10.06 -10.01 -13.50
N TRP A 67 10.21 -9.71 -14.79
CA TRP A 67 9.73 -8.50 -15.45
C TRP A 67 8.24 -8.69 -15.79
N PHE A 68 7.38 -8.14 -14.96
CA PHE A 68 5.94 -8.10 -15.19
C PHE A 68 5.55 -6.69 -15.66
N TYR A 69 4.89 -6.57 -16.82
CA TYR A 69 4.07 -5.39 -17.15
C TYR A 69 2.72 -5.47 -16.42
N GLY A 70 2.77 -5.74 -15.12
CA GLY A 70 1.61 -5.79 -14.24
C GLY A 70 1.30 -4.42 -13.65
N PHE A 71 0.47 -4.42 -12.61
CA PHE A 71 0.21 -3.25 -11.79
C PHE A 71 0.58 -3.52 -10.32
N LYS A 72 1.00 -2.47 -9.62
CA LYS A 72 1.08 -2.41 -8.16
C LYS A 72 -0.16 -1.72 -7.63
N LEU A 73 -0.76 -2.32 -6.60
CA LEU A 73 -1.83 -1.72 -5.83
C LEU A 73 -1.26 -1.19 -4.51
N HIS A 74 -1.33 0.12 -4.35
CA HIS A 74 -0.98 0.82 -3.13
C HIS A 74 -2.25 1.22 -2.38
N TRP A 75 -2.19 1.17 -1.06
CA TRP A 75 -3.32 1.31 -0.15
C TRP A 75 -2.82 1.97 1.11
N LEU A 76 -3.56 2.99 1.55
CA LEU A 76 -3.38 3.65 2.82
C LEU A 76 -4.59 3.34 3.69
N ILE A 77 -4.34 2.80 4.88
CA ILE A 77 -5.35 2.33 5.81
C ILE A 77 -5.03 2.92 7.19
N ASP A 78 -6.03 3.42 7.90
CA ASP A 78 -5.86 3.90 9.28
C ASP A 78 -5.80 2.75 10.30
N ASP A 79 -5.65 3.10 11.58
CA ASP A 79 -5.54 2.14 12.67
C ASP A 79 -6.84 1.35 12.92
N TYR A 80 -8.00 1.95 12.64
CA TYR A 80 -9.32 1.31 12.69
C TYR A 80 -9.64 0.45 11.46
N GLY A 81 -8.76 0.44 10.46
CA GLY A 81 -8.93 -0.34 9.23
C GLY A 81 -9.77 0.35 8.15
N ALA A 82 -10.03 1.65 8.26
CA ALA A 82 -10.66 2.42 7.19
C ALA A 82 -9.66 2.66 6.05
N LEU A 83 -10.12 2.50 4.81
CA LEU A 83 -9.32 2.73 3.62
C LEU A 83 -9.31 4.22 3.30
N LEU A 84 -8.17 4.88 3.52
CA LEU A 84 -8.01 6.32 3.32
C LEU A 84 -7.71 6.66 1.85
N ALA A 85 -6.87 5.86 1.19
CA ALA A 85 -6.50 6.08 -0.20
C ALA A 85 -6.08 4.79 -0.90
N VAL A 86 -6.25 4.76 -2.22
CA VAL A 86 -5.77 3.69 -3.11
C VAL A 86 -5.09 4.32 -4.33
N LYS A 87 -3.99 3.72 -4.79
CA LYS A 87 -3.33 4.11 -6.04
C LYS A 87 -2.92 2.86 -6.81
N LEU A 88 -3.18 2.86 -8.12
CA LEU A 88 -2.71 1.83 -9.05
C LEU A 88 -1.55 2.40 -9.86
N THR A 89 -0.43 1.68 -9.95
CA THR A 89 0.71 2.06 -10.80
C THR A 89 1.17 0.88 -11.65
N PRO A 90 1.92 1.11 -12.73
CA PRO A 90 2.67 0.04 -13.39
C PRO A 90 3.58 -0.73 -12.41
N GLY A 91 3.81 -2.01 -12.70
CA GLY A 91 4.59 -2.93 -11.87
C GLY A 91 6.05 -2.51 -11.68
N ASN A 92 6.61 -1.79 -12.64
CA ASN A 92 7.98 -1.28 -12.62
C ASN A 92 8.12 0.09 -11.96
N THR A 93 7.02 0.72 -11.51
CA THR A 93 7.07 2.01 -10.84
C THR A 93 7.73 1.89 -9.47
N ASP A 94 8.61 2.84 -9.14
CA ASP A 94 9.21 2.96 -7.80
C ASP A 94 8.12 3.33 -6.78
N ASP A 95 8.02 2.58 -5.68
CA ASP A 95 6.96 2.73 -4.69
C ASP A 95 6.91 4.15 -4.09
N ARG A 96 8.05 4.85 -4.03
CA ARG A 96 8.18 6.21 -3.50
C ARG A 96 7.40 7.25 -4.31
N GLN A 97 7.20 7.02 -5.61
CA GLN A 97 6.44 7.92 -6.47
C GLN A 97 4.93 7.88 -6.17
N SER A 98 4.46 6.82 -5.50
CA SER A 98 3.05 6.70 -5.12
C SER A 98 2.71 7.48 -3.84
N VAL A 99 3.70 7.74 -2.99
CA VAL A 99 3.55 8.22 -1.61
C VAL A 99 2.88 9.59 -1.54
N LYS A 100 3.38 10.58 -2.28
CA LYS A 100 2.82 11.95 -2.27
C LYS A 100 1.33 11.96 -2.62
N THR A 101 0.93 11.17 -3.61
CA THR A 101 -0.48 11.05 -4.00
C THR A 101 -1.31 10.33 -2.94
N LEU A 102 -0.79 9.25 -2.35
CA LEU A 102 -1.50 8.49 -1.31
C LEU A 102 -1.72 9.32 -0.05
N LEU A 103 -0.80 10.22 0.27
CA LEU A 103 -0.83 11.04 1.49
C LEU A 103 -1.49 12.40 1.29
N ASN A 104 -1.98 12.70 0.09
CA ASN A 104 -2.66 13.96 -0.15
C ASN A 104 -3.89 14.09 0.77
N GLY A 105 -3.97 15.19 1.52
CA GLY A 105 -5.03 15.42 2.51
C GLY A 105 -4.92 14.63 3.82
N VAL A 106 -3.92 13.75 3.97
CA VAL A 106 -3.69 13.00 5.22
C VAL A 106 -2.84 13.83 6.18
N ILE A 107 -3.26 13.93 7.44
CA ILE A 107 -2.58 14.68 8.50
C ILE A 107 -2.19 13.70 9.61
N GLY A 108 -1.02 13.89 10.21
CA GLY A 108 -0.56 13.10 11.35
C GLY A 108 0.59 12.14 11.04
N HIS A 109 0.65 11.02 11.79
CA HIS A 109 1.75 10.06 11.70
C HIS A 109 1.52 9.03 10.60
N VAL A 110 2.53 8.83 9.76
CA VAL A 110 2.51 7.82 8.70
C VAL A 110 3.59 6.77 8.96
N TYR A 111 3.18 5.51 8.91
CA TYR A 111 4.04 4.36 9.08
C TYR A 111 4.06 3.54 7.79
N GLY A 112 5.25 3.17 7.34
CA GLY A 112 5.44 2.46 6.09
C GLY A 112 6.62 1.51 6.14
N ILE A 113 6.57 0.47 5.31
CA ILE A 113 7.74 -0.39 5.09
C ILE A 113 8.85 0.41 4.39
N LYS A 114 10.11 0.02 4.59
CA LYS A 114 11.30 0.72 4.08
C LYS A 114 11.24 1.09 2.59
N GLY A 115 10.56 0.28 1.75
CA GLY A 115 10.38 0.56 0.32
C GLY A 115 9.59 1.84 0.02
N TYR A 116 8.76 2.32 0.94
CA TYR A 116 7.96 3.53 0.78
C TYR A 116 8.62 4.79 1.34
N LEU A 117 9.54 4.66 2.30
CA LEU A 117 10.05 5.78 3.09
C LEU A 117 11.58 5.85 2.98
N SER A 118 12.08 6.52 1.94
CA SER A 118 13.49 6.95 1.90
C SER A 118 13.69 8.18 2.77
N GLN A 119 14.88 8.34 3.38
CA GLN A 119 15.19 9.49 4.23
C GLN A 119 14.84 10.83 3.56
N ALA A 120 15.29 11.05 2.33
CA ALA A 120 15.00 12.28 1.57
C ALA A 120 13.49 12.54 1.38
N LEU A 121 12.68 11.48 1.26
CA LEU A 121 11.23 11.61 1.12
C LEU A 121 10.58 11.93 2.48
N CYS A 122 11.08 11.36 3.57
CA CYS A 122 10.65 11.73 4.92
C CYS A 122 10.97 13.20 5.20
N ASP A 123 12.19 13.65 4.87
CA ASP A 123 12.63 15.03 5.09
C ASP A 123 11.77 16.02 4.29
N GLU A 124 11.51 15.72 3.01
CA GLU A 124 10.65 16.53 2.15
C GLU A 124 9.22 16.62 2.70
N LEU A 125 8.63 15.49 3.08
CA LEU A 125 7.25 15.46 3.54
C LEU A 125 7.08 16.02 4.96
N THR A 126 8.13 16.01 5.79
CA THR A 126 8.13 16.67 7.11
C THR A 126 8.31 18.19 6.98
N ALA A 127 9.01 18.67 5.95
CA ALA A 127 9.10 20.11 5.65
C ALA A 127 7.74 20.73 5.28
N GLU A 128 6.78 19.94 4.79
CA GLU A 128 5.39 20.38 4.56
C GLU A 128 4.60 20.64 5.87
N GLY A 129 5.17 20.35 7.05
CA GLY A 129 4.69 20.78 8.37
C GLY A 129 3.48 20.03 8.93
N ASN A 130 2.73 19.29 8.10
CA ASN A 130 1.48 18.63 8.51
C ASN A 130 1.62 17.12 8.81
N ARG A 131 2.82 16.55 8.66
CA ARG A 131 3.04 15.10 8.72
C ARG A 131 4.38 14.74 9.34
N THR A 132 4.39 13.63 10.07
CA THR A 132 5.60 13.04 10.65
C THR A 132 5.71 11.58 10.24
N PHE A 133 6.87 11.19 9.70
CA PHE A 133 7.12 9.85 9.20
C PHE A 133 7.94 9.07 10.22
N LYS A 134 7.45 7.89 10.60
CA LYS A 134 8.16 6.98 11.49
C LYS A 134 8.47 5.70 10.72
N THR A 135 9.75 5.47 10.48
CA THR A 135 10.26 4.16 10.04
C THR A 135 10.68 3.35 11.26
N PRO A 136 10.50 2.02 11.24
CA PRO A 136 11.17 1.16 12.22
C PRO A 136 12.70 1.19 12.07
#